data_AF-A0A9P0Q8H1-F1
#
_entry.id   AF-A0A9P0Q8H1-F1
#
_cell.length_a   1.000
_cell.length_b   1.000
_cell.length_c   1.000
_cell.angle_alpha   90.00
_cell.angle_beta   90.00
_cell.angle_gamma   90.00
#
_symmetry.space_group_name_H-M   'P 1'
#
loop_
_entity.id
_entity.type
_entity.pdbx_description
1 polymer ?
#
loop_
_entity_poly.entity_id
_entity_poly.type
_entity_poly.pdbx_seq_one_letter_code
_entity_poly.pdbx_strand_id
1 'polypeptide(L)'
;MNIFDQNKVCKYCMDEIKPCKDEGLQCFECNQMVHLRCLKRGSVPGGLHGDVFFTYKCTECSASGVEVFIRNKTSWMQIIVLVLYHLREKRPGLARRGFFHWRHHVASFIDKNWDIIFPPDTKMKKKWRGTIAGTLSHFNPFIFVSGTSIFNEPAWWTLKYTSLSPDVITHIHAEMINEKGVLKSKKLKVPSDAELFGKVLTLCVDDQEYLQTFIVNTTQVDIKDDYEKVIYCFYIPT
;
A
#
# COMPACT_ATOMS: atom_id res chain seq x y z
N MET A 1 -7.50 16.68 12.92
CA MET A 1 -7.88 15.63 13.90
C MET A 1 -6.96 14.47 13.58
N ASN A 2 -6.06 14.10 14.49
CA ASN A 2 -5.07 13.05 14.26
C ASN A 2 -5.80 11.70 14.18
N ILE A 3 -5.74 10.97 13.05
CA ILE A 3 -6.40 9.65 12.94
C ILE A 3 -5.79 8.64 13.93
N PHE A 4 -4.59 8.93 14.42
CA PHE A 4 -3.85 8.11 15.38
C PHE A 4 -4.23 8.38 16.86
N ASP A 5 -5.01 9.43 17.15
CA ASP A 5 -5.43 9.78 18.52
C ASP A 5 -6.75 9.13 18.96
N GLN A 6 -7.43 8.39 18.08
CA GLN A 6 -8.70 7.75 18.42
C GLN A 6 -8.46 6.26 18.64
N ASN A 7 -8.58 5.80 19.89
CA ASN A 7 -8.72 4.38 20.20
C ASN A 7 -10.00 3.86 19.55
N LYS A 8 -9.87 3.36 18.31
CA LYS A 8 -10.97 2.75 17.58
C LYS A 8 -11.03 1.29 17.97
N VAL A 9 -12.21 0.83 18.35
CA VAL A 9 -12.48 -0.57 18.69
C VAL A 9 -13.22 -1.23 17.54
N CYS A 10 -12.87 -2.48 17.24
CA CYS A 10 -13.58 -3.25 16.24
C CYS A 10 -14.98 -3.63 16.73
N LYS A 11 -15.98 -3.36 15.90
CA LYS A 11 -17.37 -3.72 16.14
C LYS A 11 -17.60 -5.22 16.34
N TYR A 12 -16.77 -6.08 15.74
CA TYR A 12 -17.04 -7.52 15.69
C TYR A 12 -16.26 -8.33 16.72
N CYS A 13 -14.98 -8.06 16.93
CA CYS A 13 -14.20 -8.76 17.97
C CYS A 13 -14.04 -7.96 19.26
N MET A 14 -14.44 -6.69 19.28
CA MET A 14 -14.29 -5.77 20.42
C MET A 14 -12.84 -5.48 20.83
N ASP A 15 -11.85 -5.94 20.04
CA ASP A 15 -10.46 -5.57 20.23
C ASP A 15 -10.15 -4.19 19.63
N GLU A 16 -9.10 -3.58 20.16
CA GLU A 16 -8.53 -2.35 19.61
C GLU A 16 -8.04 -2.54 18.16
N ILE A 17 -8.28 -1.54 17.32
CA ILE A 17 -7.69 -1.41 15.99
C ILE A 17 -6.46 -0.54 16.16
N LYS A 18 -5.29 -1.17 16.21
CA LYS A 18 -4.04 -0.46 16.39
C LYS A 18 -3.63 0.19 15.06
N PRO A 19 -3.47 1.52 15.02
CA PRO A 19 -2.96 2.18 13.81
C PRO A 19 -1.63 1.56 13.35
N CYS A 20 -1.40 1.50 12.04
CA CYS A 20 -0.25 0.85 11.40
C CYS A 20 -0.15 -0.68 11.54
N LYS A 21 -0.68 -1.28 12.62
CA LYS A 21 -0.69 -2.72 12.88
C LYS A 21 -1.89 -3.44 12.27
N ASP A 22 -3.04 -2.79 12.41
CA ASP A 22 -4.32 -3.32 12.00
C ASP A 22 -4.92 -2.49 10.87
N GLU A 23 -5.58 -3.19 9.95
CA GLU A 23 -6.34 -2.59 8.87
C GLU A 23 -7.82 -2.78 9.15
N GLY A 24 -8.62 -1.75 8.86
CA GLY A 24 -10.05 -1.81 9.08
C GLY A 24 -10.84 -0.88 8.18
N LEU A 25 -12.12 -1.20 8.04
CA LEU A 25 -13.08 -0.40 7.29
C LEU A 25 -14.07 0.26 8.24
N GLN A 26 -14.35 1.54 7.98
CA GLN A 26 -15.38 2.28 8.70
C GLN A 26 -16.73 2.06 8.01
N CYS A 27 -17.74 1.66 8.78
CA CYS A 27 -19.11 1.59 8.27
C CYS A 27 -19.62 3.01 7.99
N PHE A 28 -20.08 3.29 6.77
CA PHE A 28 -20.51 4.64 6.40
C PHE A 28 -21.82 5.08 7.08
N GLU A 29 -22.58 4.16 7.66
CA GLU A 29 -23.83 4.48 8.36
C GLU A 29 -23.63 4.69 9.86
N CYS A 30 -23.07 3.69 10.56
CA CYS A 30 -22.90 3.76 12.02
C CYS A 30 -21.54 4.32 12.46
N ASN A 31 -20.64 4.64 11.53
CA ASN A 31 -19.27 5.13 11.77
C ASN A 31 -18.37 4.19 12.61
N GLN A 32 -18.82 2.97 12.93
CA GLN A 32 -18.01 1.99 13.66
C GLN A 32 -17.00 1.31 12.72
N MET A 33 -15.85 0.94 13.27
CA MET A 33 -14.78 0.28 12.54
C MET A 33 -14.87 -1.24 12.63
N VAL A 34 -14.42 -1.93 11.59
CA VAL A 34 -14.30 -3.39 11.54
C VAL A 34 -12.92 -3.75 11.02
N HIS A 35 -12.16 -4.60 11.71
CA HIS A 35 -10.90 -5.12 11.18
C HIS A 35 -11.13 -5.87 9.87
N LEU A 36 -10.19 -5.79 8.92
CA LEU A 36 -10.27 -6.60 7.69
C LEU A 36 -10.35 -8.10 7.99
N ARG A 37 -9.63 -8.58 9.02
CA ARG A 37 -9.67 -9.99 9.46
C ARG A 37 -10.99 -10.40 10.10
N CYS A 38 -11.80 -9.44 10.54
CA CYS A 38 -13.08 -9.69 11.20
C CYS A 38 -14.26 -9.60 10.24
N LEU A 39 -14.05 -9.21 8.98
CA LEU A 39 -15.09 -9.22 7.96
C LEU A 39 -15.70 -10.62 7.85
N LYS A 40 -17.02 -10.73 7.85
CA LYS A 40 -17.72 -12.03 7.86
C LYS A 40 -17.48 -12.84 6.59
N ARG A 41 -17.18 -12.17 5.48
CA ARG A 41 -16.77 -12.80 4.22
C ARG A 41 -15.32 -13.35 4.25
N GLY A 42 -14.55 -13.03 5.29
CA GLY A 42 -13.12 -13.37 5.43
C GLY A 42 -12.17 -12.35 4.77
N SER A 43 -12.62 -11.64 3.74
CA SER A 43 -11.87 -10.52 3.14
C SER A 43 -12.77 -9.57 2.35
N VAL A 44 -12.23 -8.39 2.04
CA VAL A 44 -12.78 -7.50 1.02
C VAL A 44 -12.88 -8.18 -0.36
N PRO A 45 -13.75 -7.72 -1.27
CA PRO A 45 -13.76 -8.16 -2.66
C PRO A 45 -12.37 -8.09 -3.30
N GLY A 46 -12.00 -9.11 -4.09
CA GLY A 46 -10.66 -9.24 -4.69
C GLY A 46 -9.57 -9.77 -3.77
N GLY A 47 -9.72 -9.67 -2.44
CA GLY A 47 -8.80 -10.29 -1.47
C GLY A 47 -7.38 -9.70 -1.50
N LEU A 48 -7.22 -8.47 -1.95
CA LEU A 48 -5.93 -7.78 -1.92
C LEU A 48 -5.58 -7.43 -0.47
N HIS A 49 -4.48 -8.00 0.02
CA HIS A 49 -3.89 -7.64 1.31
C HIS A 49 -3.53 -6.14 1.34
N GLY A 50 -3.93 -5.41 2.40
CA GLY A 50 -3.79 -3.97 2.47
C GLY A 50 -4.96 -3.14 1.92
N ASP A 51 -5.98 -3.78 1.37
CA ASP A 51 -6.99 -3.07 0.59
C ASP A 51 -8.17 -2.56 1.43
N VAL A 52 -8.10 -1.28 1.78
CA VAL A 52 -9.14 -0.57 2.52
C VAL A 52 -9.95 0.40 1.65
N PHE A 53 -9.77 0.39 0.32
CA PHE A 53 -10.35 1.41 -0.56
C PHE A 53 -11.80 1.12 -0.96
N PHE A 54 -12.66 0.97 0.05
CA PHE A 54 -14.07 0.65 -0.10
C PHE A 54 -14.95 1.58 0.75
N THR A 55 -16.09 1.98 0.19
CA THR A 55 -17.23 2.42 0.99
C THR A 55 -17.90 1.17 1.52
N TYR A 56 -17.91 1.02 2.85
CA TYR A 56 -18.28 -0.21 3.54
C TYR A 56 -19.55 -0.03 4.37
N LYS A 57 -20.46 -1.00 4.32
CA LYS A 57 -21.62 -1.11 5.21
C LYS A 57 -21.57 -2.43 5.95
N CYS A 58 -21.60 -2.37 7.29
CA CYS A 58 -21.62 -3.56 8.12
C CYS A 58 -22.96 -4.32 8.03
N THR A 59 -22.98 -5.57 8.48
CA THR A 59 -24.19 -6.42 8.42
C THR A 59 -25.42 -5.84 9.12
N GLU A 60 -25.25 -5.17 10.25
CA GLU A 60 -26.37 -4.61 11.04
C GLU A 60 -27.01 -3.39 10.36
N CYS A 61 -26.21 -2.62 9.63
CA CYS A 61 -26.67 -1.46 8.87
C CYS A 61 -27.27 -1.88 7.51
N SER A 62 -26.90 -3.05 7.02
CA SER A 62 -27.35 -3.54 5.72
C SER A 62 -28.75 -4.15 5.81
N ALA A 63 -29.67 -3.68 4.97
CA ALA A 63 -31.04 -4.21 4.89
C ALA A 63 -31.10 -5.71 4.55
N SER A 64 -30.09 -6.24 3.86
CA SER A 64 -29.97 -7.66 3.50
C SER A 64 -29.25 -8.49 4.56
N GLY A 65 -28.79 -7.90 5.66
CA GLY A 65 -28.02 -8.59 6.70
C GLY A 65 -26.61 -9.02 6.28
N VAL A 66 -26.17 -8.67 5.07
CA VAL A 66 -24.83 -8.98 4.54
C VAL A 66 -23.98 -7.71 4.38
N GLU A 67 -22.67 -7.86 4.53
CA GLU A 67 -21.71 -6.77 4.33
C GLU A 67 -21.78 -6.25 2.88
N VAL A 68 -21.78 -4.92 2.72
CA VAL A 68 -21.79 -4.28 1.40
C VAL A 68 -20.49 -3.53 1.20
N PHE A 69 -19.89 -3.71 0.02
CA PHE A 69 -18.64 -3.06 -0.38
C PHE A 69 -18.85 -2.36 -1.72
N ILE A 70 -18.50 -1.08 -1.77
CA ILE A 70 -18.48 -0.30 -3.00
C ILE A 70 -17.05 0.17 -3.22
N ARG A 71 -16.44 -0.22 -4.34
CA ARG A 71 -15.05 0.13 -4.67
C ARG A 71 -14.92 1.64 -4.84
N ASN A 72 -14.02 2.26 -4.08
CA ASN A 72 -13.77 3.70 -4.18
C ASN A 72 -12.92 4.02 -5.41
N LYS A 73 -13.05 5.24 -5.92
CA LYS A 73 -12.12 5.78 -6.91
C LYS A 73 -10.77 6.06 -6.24
N THR A 74 -9.74 5.36 -6.70
CA THR A 74 -8.37 5.48 -6.17
C THR A 74 -7.43 6.14 -7.18
N SER A 75 -6.52 6.96 -6.67
CA SER A 75 -5.42 7.53 -7.45
C SER A 75 -4.39 6.46 -7.83
N TRP A 76 -3.58 6.73 -8.86
CA TRP A 76 -2.47 5.85 -9.23
C TRP A 76 -1.46 5.65 -8.10
N MET A 77 -1.24 6.65 -7.25
CA MET A 77 -0.37 6.51 -6.08
C MET A 77 -0.90 5.43 -5.14
N GLN A 78 -2.17 5.52 -4.74
CA GLN A 78 -2.82 4.55 -3.85
C GLN A 78 -2.79 3.14 -4.44
N ILE A 79 -3.07 3.01 -5.74
CA ILE A 79 -3.04 1.72 -6.43
C ILE A 79 -1.64 1.11 -6.42
N ILE A 80 -0.60 1.90 -6.71
CA ILE A 80 0.77 1.38 -6.74
C ILE A 80 1.25 1.02 -5.33
N VAL A 81 0.87 1.81 -4.31
CA VAL A 81 1.14 1.48 -2.91
C VAL A 81 0.49 0.15 -2.54
N LEU A 82 -0.80 -0.02 -2.83
CA LEU A 82 -1.53 -1.26 -2.58
C LEU A 82 -0.89 -2.45 -3.28
N VAL A 83 -0.55 -2.31 -4.56
CA VAL A 83 0.02 -3.41 -5.35
C VAL A 83 1.42 -3.79 -4.85
N LEU A 84 2.29 -2.82 -4.55
CA LEU A 84 3.61 -3.12 -4.00
C LEU A 84 3.51 -3.75 -2.61
N TYR A 85 2.61 -3.25 -1.76
CA TYR A 85 2.33 -3.83 -0.45
C TYR A 85 1.86 -5.28 -0.58
N HIS A 86 0.84 -5.53 -1.42
CA HIS A 86 0.32 -6.86 -1.68
C HIS A 86 1.37 -7.82 -2.24
N LEU A 87 2.17 -7.39 -3.23
CA LEU A 87 3.22 -8.21 -3.83
C LEU A 87 4.29 -8.59 -2.81
N ARG A 88 4.69 -7.67 -1.94
CA ARG A 88 5.65 -7.95 -0.85
C ARG A 88 5.12 -9.02 0.09
N GLU A 89 3.88 -8.87 0.56
CA GLU A 89 3.29 -9.75 1.56
C GLU A 89 2.91 -11.13 1.01
N LYS A 90 2.49 -11.21 -0.25
CA LYS A 90 1.96 -12.45 -0.84
C LYS A 90 2.87 -13.11 -1.86
N ARG A 91 3.84 -12.38 -2.43
CA ARG A 91 4.74 -12.87 -3.48
C ARG A 91 6.18 -12.36 -3.31
N PRO A 92 6.79 -12.50 -2.11
CA PRO A 92 8.14 -12.00 -1.87
C PRO A 92 9.19 -12.60 -2.81
N GLY A 93 8.99 -13.83 -3.31
CA GLY A 93 9.89 -14.50 -4.25
C GLY A 93 9.97 -13.85 -5.64
N LEU A 94 9.06 -12.95 -6.01
CA LEU A 94 9.18 -12.14 -7.24
C LEU A 94 10.10 -10.93 -7.05
N ALA A 95 10.42 -10.57 -5.81
CA ALA A 95 11.22 -9.39 -5.51
C ALA A 95 12.71 -9.69 -5.69
N ARG A 96 13.45 -8.73 -6.24
CA ARG A 96 14.92 -8.71 -6.20
C ARG A 96 15.33 -7.85 -5.02
N ARG A 97 15.78 -8.47 -3.92
CA ARG A 97 16.13 -7.76 -2.66
C ARG A 97 15.02 -6.80 -2.21
N GLY A 98 13.76 -7.22 -2.22
CA GLY A 98 12.63 -6.37 -1.81
C GLY A 98 12.16 -5.33 -2.85
N PHE A 99 12.77 -5.28 -4.04
CA PHE A 99 12.32 -4.43 -5.14
C PHE A 99 11.53 -5.24 -6.18
N PHE A 100 10.52 -4.60 -6.76
CA PHE A 100 9.71 -5.16 -7.83
C PHE A 100 9.91 -4.35 -9.11
N HIS A 101 10.06 -5.04 -10.24
CA HIS A 101 10.13 -4.39 -11.54
C HIS A 101 8.75 -3.82 -11.92
N TRP A 102 8.65 -2.49 -12.15
CA TRP A 102 7.34 -1.85 -12.33
C TRP A 102 6.56 -2.39 -13.53
N ARG A 103 7.24 -2.70 -14.65
CA ARG A 103 6.57 -3.22 -15.86
C ARG A 103 6.19 -4.70 -15.72
N HIS A 104 7.12 -5.55 -15.29
CA HIS A 104 6.90 -7.00 -15.24
C HIS A 104 6.10 -7.45 -14.04
N HIS A 105 6.19 -6.78 -12.90
CA HIS A 105 5.48 -7.16 -11.67
C HIS A 105 4.26 -6.26 -11.43
N VAL A 106 4.46 -4.96 -11.26
CA VAL A 106 3.37 -4.04 -10.88
C VAL A 106 2.34 -3.88 -12.02
N ALA A 107 2.77 -3.54 -13.23
CA ALA A 107 1.87 -3.35 -14.37
C ALA A 107 1.19 -4.67 -14.76
N SER A 108 1.91 -5.79 -14.81
CA SER A 108 1.30 -7.09 -15.08
C SER A 108 0.26 -7.49 -14.03
N PHE A 109 0.50 -7.16 -12.75
CA PHE A 109 -0.47 -7.42 -11.69
C PHE A 109 -1.73 -6.58 -11.90
N ILE A 110 -1.59 -5.28 -12.14
CA ILE A 110 -2.73 -4.38 -12.36
C ILE A 110 -3.54 -4.79 -13.60
N ASP A 111 -2.86 -5.16 -14.68
CA ASP A 111 -3.48 -5.59 -15.94
C ASP A 111 -4.36 -6.85 -15.74
N LYS A 112 -3.86 -7.83 -14.99
CA LYS A 112 -4.59 -9.09 -14.69
C LYS A 112 -5.72 -8.92 -13.68
N ASN A 113 -5.67 -7.86 -12.88
CA ASN A 113 -6.56 -7.64 -11.73
C ASN A 113 -7.33 -6.31 -11.87
N TRP A 114 -7.55 -5.86 -13.10
CA TRP A 114 -8.16 -4.55 -13.37
C TRP A 114 -9.51 -4.39 -12.67
N ASP A 115 -10.38 -5.39 -12.83
CA ASP A 115 -11.77 -5.33 -12.34
C ASP A 115 -11.88 -5.40 -10.80
N ILE A 116 -10.84 -5.85 -10.11
CA ILE A 116 -10.80 -5.83 -8.63
C ILE A 116 -10.13 -4.57 -8.09
N ILE A 117 -9.22 -3.95 -8.86
CA ILE A 117 -8.48 -2.76 -8.46
C ILE A 117 -9.30 -1.49 -8.72
N PHE A 118 -10.08 -1.46 -9.79
CA PHE A 118 -10.81 -0.28 -10.22
C PHE A 118 -12.33 -0.47 -10.10
N PRO A 119 -13.08 0.62 -9.88
CA PRO A 119 -14.53 0.59 -10.02
C PRO A 119 -14.98 0.08 -11.40
N PRO A 120 -16.13 -0.62 -11.52
CA PRO A 120 -16.58 -1.24 -12.77
C PRO A 120 -16.73 -0.29 -13.97
N ASP A 121 -16.95 1.01 -13.73
CA ASP A 121 -17.07 2.04 -14.76
C ASP A 121 -15.70 2.50 -15.31
N THR A 122 -14.59 2.01 -14.75
CA THR A 122 -13.24 2.48 -15.10
C THR A 122 -12.71 1.79 -16.35
N LYS A 123 -12.65 2.54 -17.46
CA LYS A 123 -12.07 2.06 -18.71
C LYS A 123 -10.54 2.07 -18.69
N MET A 124 -9.92 0.97 -19.13
CA MET A 124 -8.47 0.88 -19.31
C MET A 124 -7.99 1.77 -20.47
N LYS A 125 -7.25 2.84 -20.15
CA LYS A 125 -6.69 3.76 -21.15
C LYS A 125 -5.47 3.14 -21.84
N LYS A 126 -5.36 3.20 -23.18
CA LYS A 126 -4.24 2.60 -23.96
C LYS A 126 -2.82 2.87 -23.43
N LYS A 127 -2.58 4.03 -22.80
CA LYS A 127 -1.24 4.44 -22.30
C LYS A 127 -1.10 4.43 -20.76
N TRP A 128 -1.98 3.73 -20.05
CA TRP A 128 -2.00 3.72 -18.58
C TRP A 128 -0.67 3.25 -17.94
N ARG A 129 0.05 2.34 -18.60
CA ARG A 129 1.33 1.83 -18.10
C ARG A 129 2.38 2.92 -17.88
N GLY A 130 2.39 3.95 -18.73
CA GLY A 130 3.30 5.10 -18.55
C GLY A 130 2.97 5.92 -17.30
N THR A 131 1.72 5.92 -16.86
CA THR A 131 1.32 6.59 -15.62
C THR A 131 1.96 5.95 -14.40
N ILE A 132 2.17 4.62 -14.40
CA ILE A 132 2.85 3.92 -13.30
C ILE A 132 4.26 4.48 -13.10
N ALA A 133 5.06 4.52 -14.17
CA ALA A 133 6.42 5.02 -14.11
C ALA A 133 6.49 6.50 -13.70
N GLY A 134 5.59 7.33 -14.24
CA GLY A 134 5.48 8.74 -13.86
C GLY A 134 5.11 8.92 -12.38
N THR A 135 4.17 8.14 -11.87
CA THR A 135 3.76 8.17 -10.46
C THR A 135 4.90 7.71 -9.54
N LEU A 136 5.57 6.59 -9.86
CA LEU A 136 6.71 6.10 -9.09
C LEU A 136 7.81 7.15 -8.95
N SER A 137 8.17 7.81 -10.06
CA SER A 137 9.17 8.88 -10.06
C SER A 137 8.71 10.12 -9.31
N HIS A 138 7.45 10.52 -9.44
CA HIS A 138 6.91 11.72 -8.78
C HIS A 138 6.94 11.63 -7.25
N PHE A 139 6.67 10.44 -6.71
CA PHE A 139 6.63 10.21 -5.26
C PHE A 139 7.95 9.65 -4.68
N ASN A 140 9.02 9.62 -5.47
CA ASN A 140 10.37 9.30 -5.02
C ASN A 140 11.09 10.57 -4.54
N PRO A 141 11.81 10.56 -3.39
CA PRO A 141 12.17 9.40 -2.57
C PRO A 141 11.40 9.36 -1.24
N PHE A 142 10.10 9.68 -1.21
CA PHE A 142 9.35 9.80 0.06
C PHE A 142 8.24 8.77 0.26
N ILE A 143 7.59 8.27 -0.81
CA ILE A 143 6.73 7.08 -0.74
C ILE A 143 7.41 5.88 -1.39
N PHE A 144 8.04 6.10 -2.55
CA PHE A 144 8.74 5.05 -3.29
C PHE A 144 10.24 5.27 -3.28
N VAL A 145 10.99 4.17 -3.44
CA VAL A 145 12.44 4.18 -3.61
C VAL A 145 12.79 3.46 -4.90
N SER A 146 13.57 4.13 -5.75
CA SER A 146 14.14 3.51 -6.94
C SER A 146 15.35 2.64 -6.59
N GLY A 147 15.40 1.43 -7.16
CA GLY A 147 16.51 0.51 -7.06
C GLY A 147 17.59 0.71 -8.12
N THR A 148 17.49 1.73 -8.99
CA THR A 148 18.42 1.92 -10.12
C THR A 148 19.88 1.95 -9.69
N SER A 149 20.22 2.69 -8.63
CA SER A 149 21.59 2.78 -8.12
C SER A 149 22.07 1.48 -7.46
N ILE A 150 21.16 0.61 -7.02
CA ILE A 150 21.48 -0.64 -6.32
C ILE A 150 21.78 -1.75 -7.33
N PHE A 151 21.00 -1.82 -8.41
CA PHE A 151 21.10 -2.89 -9.41
C PHE A 151 21.88 -2.48 -10.65
N ASN A 152 22.24 -1.20 -10.77
CA ASN A 152 22.73 -0.60 -12.01
C ASN A 152 21.79 -0.89 -13.21
N GLU A 153 20.50 -1.03 -12.91
CA GLU A 153 19.44 -1.43 -13.84
C GLU A 153 18.18 -0.61 -13.50
N PRO A 154 17.54 0.05 -14.47
CA PRO A 154 16.37 0.86 -14.20
C PRO A 154 15.16 -0.01 -13.80
N ALA A 155 14.05 0.65 -13.48
CA ALA A 155 12.72 0.05 -13.37
C ALA A 155 12.42 -0.82 -12.13
N TRP A 156 13.34 -0.95 -11.18
CA TRP A 156 13.13 -1.61 -9.89
C TRP A 156 12.67 -0.62 -8.83
N TRP A 157 11.58 -0.94 -8.12
CA TRP A 157 10.96 -0.04 -7.15
C TRP A 157 10.49 -0.77 -5.90
N THR A 158 10.48 -0.06 -4.77
CA THR A 158 9.91 -0.55 -3.52
C THR A 158 9.22 0.58 -2.74
N LEU A 159 8.48 0.21 -1.69
CA LEU A 159 7.93 1.17 -0.73
C LEU A 159 9.04 1.63 0.21
N LYS A 160 9.12 2.95 0.46
CA LYS A 160 10.11 3.50 1.39
C LYS A 160 9.91 2.98 2.81
N TYR A 161 8.67 2.98 3.28
CA TYR A 161 8.30 2.51 4.61
C TYR A 161 7.53 1.20 4.46
N THR A 162 8.24 0.08 4.59
CA THR A 162 7.65 -1.25 4.34
C THR A 162 6.64 -1.65 5.39
N SER A 163 6.81 -1.18 6.63
CA SER A 163 5.93 -1.52 7.75
C SER A 163 4.60 -0.76 7.73
N LEU A 164 4.45 0.28 6.90
CA LEU A 164 3.21 1.06 6.82
C LEU A 164 2.21 0.42 5.86
N SER A 165 0.95 0.35 6.28
CA SER A 165 -0.17 -0.10 5.44
C SER A 165 -0.52 0.93 4.35
N PRO A 166 -1.21 0.51 3.28
CA PRO A 166 -1.68 1.43 2.24
C PRO A 166 -2.57 2.55 2.77
N ASP A 167 -3.38 2.27 3.80
CA ASP A 167 -4.24 3.26 4.46
C ASP A 167 -3.41 4.38 5.12
N VAL A 168 -2.41 3.97 5.91
CA VAL A 168 -1.55 4.90 6.66
C VAL A 168 -0.76 5.79 5.70
N ILE A 169 -0.14 5.21 4.67
CA ILE A 169 0.61 5.98 3.65
C ILE A 169 -0.33 6.99 2.95
N THR A 170 -1.55 6.56 2.63
CA THR A 170 -2.56 7.42 2.00
C THR A 170 -2.94 8.59 2.89
N HIS A 171 -3.16 8.33 4.18
CA HIS A 171 -3.55 9.35 5.14
C HIS A 171 -2.42 10.37 5.37
N ILE A 172 -1.18 9.91 5.58
CA ILE A 172 -0.01 10.79 5.71
C ILE A 172 0.12 11.69 4.47
N HIS A 173 -0.05 11.12 3.28
CA HIS A 173 0.00 11.90 2.04
C HIS A 173 -1.13 12.95 1.94
N ALA A 174 -2.35 12.61 2.39
CA ALA A 174 -3.46 13.56 2.42
C ALA A 174 -3.21 14.73 3.39
N GLU A 175 -2.72 14.43 4.60
CA GLU A 175 -2.35 15.45 5.59
C GLU A 175 -1.19 16.31 5.11
N MET A 176 -0.19 15.72 4.43
CA MET A 176 0.88 16.46 3.77
C MET A 176 0.33 17.46 2.74
N ILE A 177 -0.64 17.06 1.90
CA ILE A 177 -1.28 17.97 0.94
C ILE A 177 -2.02 19.11 1.65
N ASN A 178 -2.74 18.81 2.73
CA ASN A 178 -3.47 19.80 3.52
C ASN A 178 -2.50 20.85 4.11
N GLU A 179 -1.43 20.40 4.78
CA GLU A 179 -0.39 21.27 5.35
C GLU A 179 0.27 22.11 4.25
N LYS A 180 0.58 21.50 3.09
CA LYS A 180 1.11 22.23 1.93
C LYS A 180 0.17 23.35 1.47
N GLY A 181 -1.14 23.09 1.47
CA GLY A 181 -2.19 24.06 1.14
C GLY A 181 -2.24 25.22 2.15
N VAL A 182 -2.13 24.91 3.44
CA VAL A 182 -2.10 25.91 4.53
C VAL A 182 -0.86 26.81 4.44
N LEU A 183 0.33 26.25 4.17
CA LEU A 183 1.55 27.03 4.00
C LEU A 183 1.45 27.99 2.81
N LYS A 184 0.89 27.51 1.70
CA LYS A 184 0.65 28.34 0.50
C LYS A 184 -0.34 29.46 0.77
N SER A 185 -1.46 29.19 1.47
CA SER A 185 -2.46 30.23 1.76
C SER A 185 -1.91 31.32 2.67
N LYS A 186 -1.02 30.96 3.61
CA LYS A 186 -0.29 31.89 4.49
C LYS A 186 0.92 32.56 3.82
N LYS A 187 1.19 32.28 2.53
CA LYS A 187 2.37 32.75 1.78
C LYS A 187 3.71 32.43 2.48
N LEU A 188 3.77 31.32 3.21
CA LEU A 188 4.96 30.84 3.89
C LEU A 188 5.84 30.02 2.94
N LYS A 189 7.12 29.88 3.27
CA LYS A 189 8.04 28.99 2.56
C LYS A 189 7.53 27.56 2.66
N VAL A 190 7.30 26.93 1.52
CA VAL A 190 6.87 25.53 1.42
C VAL A 190 8.12 24.64 1.34
N PRO A 191 8.32 23.70 2.29
CA PRO A 191 9.39 22.70 2.20
C PRO A 191 9.23 21.79 0.97
N SER A 192 10.24 20.97 0.69
CA SER A 192 10.10 19.91 -0.30
C SER A 192 9.05 18.87 0.13
N ASP A 193 8.49 18.14 -0.83
CA ASP A 193 7.49 17.11 -0.54
C ASP A 193 8.05 15.99 0.37
N ALA A 194 9.34 15.68 0.24
CA ALA A 194 10.00 14.70 1.10
C ALA A 194 10.13 15.18 2.56
N GLU A 195 10.50 16.45 2.77
CA GLU A 195 10.56 17.04 4.11
C GLU A 195 9.17 17.13 4.74
N LEU A 196 8.16 17.52 3.96
CA LEU A 196 6.80 17.65 4.44
C LEU A 196 6.19 16.29 4.79
N PHE A 197 6.40 15.28 3.94
CA PHE A 197 5.99 13.92 4.22
C PHE A 197 6.66 13.37 5.48
N GLY A 198 7.97 13.60 5.64
CA GLY A 198 8.72 13.18 6.83
C GLY A 198 8.19 13.84 8.10
N LYS A 199 7.92 15.15 8.06
CA LYS A 199 7.30 15.88 9.18
C LYS A 199 5.94 15.28 9.56
N VAL A 200 5.05 15.08 8.59
CA VAL A 200 3.71 14.53 8.86
C VAL A 200 3.83 13.10 9.39
N LEU A 201 4.69 12.27 8.79
CA LEU A 201 4.93 10.91 9.25
C LEU A 201 5.32 10.87 10.74
N THR A 202 6.27 11.71 11.17
CA THR A 202 6.71 11.75 12.58
C THR A 202 5.66 12.28 13.56
N LEU A 203 4.64 12.99 13.06
CA LEU A 203 3.51 13.46 13.89
C LEU A 203 2.38 12.42 13.96
N CYS A 204 2.33 11.54 12.97
CA CYS A 204 1.30 10.54 12.80
C CYS A 204 1.71 9.17 13.37
N VAL A 205 3.00 8.87 13.42
CA VAL A 205 3.51 7.54 13.76
C VAL A 205 4.54 7.69 14.87
N ASP A 206 4.11 7.37 16.09
CA ASP A 206 4.95 7.51 17.30
C ASP A 206 5.95 6.35 17.46
N ASP A 207 5.59 5.17 16.96
CA ASP A 207 6.39 3.96 17.11
C ASP A 207 7.52 3.90 16.06
N GLN A 208 8.76 3.93 16.56
CA GLN A 208 9.99 3.96 15.77
C GLN A 208 10.16 2.74 14.86
N GLU A 209 9.53 1.60 15.17
CA GLU A 209 9.57 0.41 14.33
C GLU A 209 8.96 0.68 12.93
N TYR A 210 7.94 1.54 12.86
CA TYR A 210 7.25 1.89 11.60
C TYR A 210 7.96 2.96 10.78
N LEU A 211 8.88 3.68 11.41
CA LEU A 211 9.71 4.68 10.75
C LEU A 211 10.93 4.06 10.06
N GLN A 212 11.16 2.76 10.25
CA GLN A 212 12.22 2.02 9.56
C GLN A 212 11.97 2.07 8.06
N THR A 213 12.82 2.84 7.37
CA THR A 213 12.87 2.84 5.92
C THR A 213 13.47 1.53 5.43
N PHE A 214 13.17 1.13 4.20
CA PHE A 214 13.85 0.02 3.54
C PHE A 214 15.37 0.24 3.56
N ILE A 215 16.08 -0.49 4.44
CA ILE A 215 17.54 -0.44 4.54
C ILE A 215 18.10 -1.35 3.46
N VAL A 216 18.77 -0.75 2.48
CA VAL A 216 19.66 -1.50 1.60
C VAL A 216 20.91 -1.82 2.42
N ASN A 217 20.92 -2.95 3.13
CA ASN A 217 22.16 -3.48 3.66
C ASN A 217 23.09 -3.72 2.48
N THR A 218 24.02 -2.79 2.23
CA THR A 218 24.97 -2.85 1.12
C THR A 218 26.10 -3.84 1.41
N THR A 219 26.07 -4.48 2.58
CA THR A 219 27.00 -5.51 3.02
C THR A 219 26.26 -6.82 3.17
N GLN A 220 25.99 -7.49 2.05
CA GLN A 220 26.14 -8.95 1.95
C GLN A 220 26.00 -9.46 0.51
N VAL A 221 27.06 -10.18 0.12
CA VAL A 221 27.17 -11.17 -0.96
C VAL A 221 27.54 -10.63 -2.36
N ASP A 222 28.84 -10.34 -2.52
CA ASP A 222 29.64 -11.00 -3.57
C ASP A 222 29.73 -12.49 -3.20
N ILE A 223 28.89 -13.34 -3.82
CA ILE A 223 29.19 -14.75 -4.06
C ILE A 223 28.55 -15.08 -5.41
N LYS A 224 29.45 -15.33 -6.36
CA LYS A 224 29.36 -16.12 -7.59
C LYS A 224 28.06 -16.89 -7.84
N ASP A 225 27.64 -16.85 -9.10
CA ASP A 225 27.09 -17.97 -9.89
C ASP A 225 26.53 -19.15 -9.09
N ASP A 226 25.21 -19.29 -9.07
CA ASP A 226 24.60 -20.63 -9.07
C ASP A 226 23.25 -20.58 -9.80
N TYR A 227 23.32 -20.41 -11.12
CA TYR A 227 22.24 -20.73 -12.06
C TYR A 227 22.23 -22.24 -12.35
N GLU A 228 22.38 -23.10 -11.34
CA GLU A 228 22.39 -24.55 -11.58
C GLU A 228 22.06 -25.39 -10.34
N LYS A 229 20.95 -25.10 -9.63
CA LYS A 229 20.47 -25.98 -8.54
C LYS A 229 18.96 -25.97 -8.28
N VAL A 230 18.17 -25.73 -9.34
CA VAL A 230 16.71 -25.99 -9.33
C VAL A 230 16.34 -26.90 -10.51
N ILE A 231 17.08 -27.99 -10.66
CA ILE A 231 16.65 -29.18 -11.38
C ILE A 231 17.08 -30.33 -10.46
N TYR A 232 16.23 -31.35 -10.29
CA TYR A 232 16.35 -32.47 -9.34
C TYR A 232 15.76 -32.23 -7.93
N CYS A 233 14.44 -32.04 -7.86
CA CYS A 233 13.63 -32.60 -6.75
C CYS A 233 12.15 -32.74 -7.14
N PHE A 234 11.88 -33.24 -8.36
CA PHE A 234 10.59 -33.79 -8.75
C PHE A 234 10.82 -35.08 -9.53
N TYR A 235 11.11 -36.16 -8.82
CA TYR A 235 10.83 -37.52 -9.29
C TYR A 235 10.56 -38.38 -8.05
N ILE A 236 9.28 -38.57 -7.75
CA ILE A 236 8.80 -39.69 -6.95
C ILE A 236 8.14 -40.62 -7.96
N PRO A 237 8.68 -41.82 -8.22
CA PRO A 237 7.88 -42.91 -8.74
C PRO A 237 7.32 -43.75 -7.59
N THR A 238 6.06 -44.11 -7.79
CA THR A 238 5.25 -45.11 -7.09
C THR A 238 5.96 -46.42 -6.81
#